data_AF-A0A9J6GVS5-F1
#
_entry.id   AF-A0A9J6GVS5-F1
#
_cell.length_a   1.000
_cell.length_b   1.000
_cell.length_c   1.000
_cell.angle_alpha   90.00
_cell.angle_beta   90.00
_cell.angle_gamma   90.00
#
_symmetry.space_group_name_H-M   'P 1'
#
loop_
_entity.id
_entity.type
_entity.pdbx_description
1 polymer ?
#
loop_
_entity_poly.entity_id
_entity_poly.type
_entity_poly.pdbx_seq_one_letter_code
_entity_poly.pdbx_strand_id
1 'polypeptide(L)'
;MYTDEDLEKMFVYERNPTILDAKRIKNSKTVILLFNAMKVPRYVLMGNGLVQCSLFRRQHDVCYACGKAGHRADVCINPIGNACKTCGTQNPQEDH
;
A
#
# COMPACT_ATOMS: atom_id res chain seq x y z
N MET A 1 7.55 12.62 -10.88
CA MET A 1 7.21 11.45 -10.03
C MET A 1 7.95 10.27 -10.64
N TYR A 2 8.71 9.52 -9.85
CA TYR A 2 9.57 8.44 -10.37
C TYR A 2 8.75 7.33 -11.03
N THR A 3 9.17 6.90 -12.23
CA THR A 3 8.65 5.73 -12.96
C THR A 3 9.06 4.43 -12.26
N ASP A 4 8.47 3.30 -12.64
CA ASP A 4 8.89 1.99 -12.09
C ASP A 4 10.37 1.71 -12.43
N GLU A 5 10.83 2.07 -13.62
CA GLU A 5 12.25 1.96 -14.02
C GLU A 5 13.19 2.86 -13.22
N ASP A 6 12.75 4.08 -12.86
CA ASP A 6 13.51 4.96 -11.97
C ASP A 6 13.64 4.34 -10.58
N LEU A 7 12.56 3.71 -10.08
CA LEU A 7 12.54 3.07 -8.76
C LEU A 7 13.46 1.85 -8.72
N GLU A 8 13.45 1.01 -9.76
CA GLU A 8 14.40 -0.11 -9.87
C GLU A 8 15.85 0.38 -9.81
N LYS A 9 16.22 1.36 -10.64
CA LYS A 9 17.59 1.93 -10.64
C LYS A 9 17.97 2.57 -9.31
N MET A 10 17.02 3.16 -8.60
CA MET A 10 17.25 3.82 -7.32
C MET A 10 17.44 2.86 -6.15
N PHE A 11 16.80 1.69 -6.18
CA PHE A 11 16.76 0.78 -5.03
C PHE A 11 17.54 -0.52 -5.24
N VAL A 12 17.55 -1.06 -6.46
CA VAL A 12 18.18 -2.33 -6.83
C VAL A 12 19.67 -2.10 -7.14
N TYR A 13 20.47 -1.89 -6.10
CA TYR A 13 21.92 -1.73 -6.20
C TYR A 13 22.65 -2.16 -4.92
N GLU A 14 23.95 -2.40 -5.03
CA GLU A 14 24.76 -3.12 -4.02
C GLU A 14 24.84 -2.49 -2.63
N ARG A 15 24.55 -1.18 -2.48
CA ARG A 15 24.56 -0.53 -1.16
C ARG A 15 23.28 -0.76 -0.36
N ASN A 16 22.23 -1.26 -1.01
CA ASN A 16 21.05 -1.75 -0.33
C ASN A 16 21.15 -3.26 -0.07
N PRO A 17 20.46 -3.77 0.96
CA PRO A 17 20.16 -5.20 1.05
C PRO A 17 19.55 -5.67 -0.26
N THR A 18 19.74 -6.95 -0.63
CA THR A 18 19.26 -7.47 -1.91
C THR A 18 17.76 -7.23 -2.08
N ILE A 19 17.42 -6.27 -2.95
CA ILE A 19 16.06 -5.94 -3.37
C ILE A 19 15.88 -6.56 -4.75
N LEU A 20 14.83 -7.36 -4.91
CA LEU A 20 14.48 -8.06 -6.14
C LEU A 20 13.61 -7.21 -7.05
N ASP A 21 12.78 -6.32 -6.47
CA ASP A 21 11.83 -5.51 -7.21
C ASP A 21 11.44 -4.25 -6.39
N ALA A 22 11.09 -3.16 -7.08
CA ALA A 22 10.65 -1.90 -6.50
C ALA A 22 9.48 -1.32 -7.30
N LYS A 23 8.29 -1.24 -6.69
CA LYS A 23 7.07 -0.82 -7.40
C LYS A 23 6.22 0.16 -6.62
N ARG A 24 5.65 1.15 -7.32
CA ARG A 24 4.71 2.10 -6.72
C ARG A 24 3.32 1.50 -6.54
N ILE A 25 2.68 1.80 -5.40
CA ILE A 25 1.25 1.50 -5.21
C ILE A 25 0.42 2.59 -5.89
N LYS A 26 -0.20 2.26 -7.05
CA LYS A 26 -1.09 3.16 -7.80
C LYS A 26 -0.44 4.55 -7.94
N ASN A 27 -1.19 5.62 -7.70
CA ASN A 27 -0.70 7.00 -7.74
C ASN A 27 -0.26 7.53 -6.37
N SER A 28 0.12 6.67 -5.43
CA SER A 28 0.55 7.08 -4.09
C SER A 28 2.05 7.42 -4.04
N LYS A 29 2.48 8.05 -2.94
CA LYS A 29 3.90 8.23 -2.62
C LYS A 29 4.58 6.95 -2.08
N THR A 30 3.81 5.87 -1.89
CA THR A 30 4.29 4.61 -1.32
C THR A 30 4.91 3.71 -2.38
N VAL A 31 6.10 3.20 -2.09
CA VAL A 31 6.83 2.22 -2.90
C VAL A 31 6.94 0.92 -2.11
N ILE A 32 6.62 -0.20 -2.73
CA ILE A 32 6.84 -1.55 -2.20
C ILE A 32 8.19 -2.03 -2.71
N LEU A 33 9.01 -2.52 -1.79
CA LEU A 33 10.28 -3.16 -2.09
C LEU A 33 10.16 -4.65 -1.77
N LEU A 34 10.55 -5.50 -2.71
CA LEU A 34 10.64 -6.95 -2.50
C LEU A 34 12.08 -7.28 -2.10
N PHE A 35 12.29 -7.76 -0.87
CA PHE A 35 13.63 -8.14 -0.40
C PHE A 35 13.87 -9.63 -0.60
N ASN A 36 15.10 -10.01 -0.98
CA ASN A 36 15.58 -11.40 -0.95
C ASN A 36 16.01 -11.80 0.48
N ALA A 37 15.15 -11.56 1.47
CA ALA A 37 15.42 -11.84 2.88
C ALA A 37 14.11 -12.00 3.67
N MET A 38 14.15 -12.81 4.73
CA MET A 38 12.99 -13.03 5.61
C MET A 38 12.70 -11.86 6.57
N LYS A 39 13.67 -10.96 6.77
CA LYS A 39 13.57 -9.82 7.68
C LYS A 39 13.65 -8.51 6.89
N VAL A 40 12.64 -7.66 7.06
CA VAL A 40 12.63 -6.31 6.48
C VAL A 40 13.69 -5.44 7.21
N PRO A 41 14.64 -4.84 6.47
CA PRO A 41 15.58 -3.87 7.03
C PRO A 41 14.85 -2.66 7.62
N ARG A 42 15.44 -1.99 8.61
CA ARG A 42 14.85 -0.75 9.15
C ARG A 42 14.96 0.42 8.18
N TYR A 43 16.03 0.47 7.39
CA TYR A 43 16.31 1.53 6.43
C TYR A 43 16.85 0.97 5.11
N VAL A 44 16.58 1.69 4.03
CA VAL A 44 17.22 1.55 2.71
C VAL A 44 17.77 2.90 2.28
N LEU A 45 18.78 2.88 1.43
CA LEU A 45 19.28 4.06 0.75
C LEU A 45 18.39 4.40 -0.45
N MET A 46 18.11 5.69 -0.59
CA MET A 46 17.45 6.32 -1.73
C MET A 46 18.33 7.49 -2.18
N GLY A 47 19.13 7.29 -3.22
CA GLY A 47 20.22 8.22 -3.56
C GLY A 47 21.23 8.32 -2.41
N ASN A 48 21.35 9.50 -1.79
CA ASN A 48 22.25 9.75 -0.66
C ASN A 48 21.53 9.78 0.70
N GLY A 49 20.21 9.57 0.73
CA GLY A 49 19.40 9.60 1.96
C GLY A 49 19.00 8.21 2.44
N LEU A 50 18.78 8.06 3.75
CA LEU A 50 18.17 6.86 4.33
C LEU A 50 16.66 7.05 4.46
N VAL A 51 15.90 6.06 3.99
CA VAL A 51 14.45 6.01 4.07
C VAL A 51 14.04 4.83 4.94
N GLN A 52 13.13 5.05 5.88
CA GLN A 52 12.65 4.00 6.76
C GLN A 52 11.74 3.03 6.01
N CYS A 53 11.98 1.73 6.20
CA CYS A 53 11.12 0.68 5.71
C CYS A 53 10.21 0.16 6.83
N SER A 54 9.02 -0.28 6.43
CA SER A 54 8.08 -0.98 7.29
C SER A 54 7.50 -2.17 6.53
N LEU A 55 7.12 -3.21 7.26
CA LEU A 55 6.45 -4.37 6.68
C LEU A 55 5.16 -3.91 5.98
N PHE A 56 5.05 -4.21 4.68
CA PHE A 56 3.82 -3.97 3.96
C PHE A 56 2.72 -4.85 4.55
N ARG A 57 1.73 -4.22 5.17
CA ARG A 57 0.49 -4.88 5.58
C ARG A 57 -0.51 -4.64 4.47
N ARG A 58 -0.88 -5.71 3.76
CA ARG A 58 -2.00 -5.66 2.83
C ARG A 58 -3.22 -5.23 3.65
N GLN A 59 -3.68 -4.00 3.42
CA GLN A 59 -4.96 -3.59 3.96
C GLN A 59 -6.00 -4.53 3.34
N HIS A 60 -6.82 -5.15 4.18
CA HIS A 60 -7.98 -5.86 3.68
C HIS A 60 -8.81 -4.85 2.92
N ASP A 61 -8.93 -5.04 1.60
CA ASP A 61 -9.84 -4.25 0.78
C ASP A 61 -11.25 -4.51 1.32
N VAL A 62 -11.71 -3.63 2.20
CA VAL A 62 -13.13 -3.55 2.53
C VAL A 62 -13.83 -3.01 1.29
N CYS A 63 -14.98 -3.58 0.97
CA CYS A 63 -15.82 -3.05 -0.09
C CYS A 63 -16.16 -1.59 0.24
N TYR A 64 -15.70 -0.64 -0.57
CA TYR A 64 -15.94 0.78 -0.30
C TYR A 64 -17.41 1.20 -0.50
N ALA A 65 -18.23 0.31 -1.05
CA ALA A 65 -19.67 0.51 -1.20
C ALA A 65 -20.44 0.07 0.06
N CYS A 66 -20.08 -1.06 0.70
CA CYS A 66 -20.85 -1.63 1.83
C CYS A 66 -20.08 -1.74 3.17
N GLY A 67 -18.78 -1.41 3.17
CA GLY A 67 -17.89 -1.48 4.34
C GLY A 67 -17.47 -2.89 4.78
N LYS A 68 -17.95 -3.97 4.13
CA LYS A 68 -17.63 -5.35 4.53
C LYS A 68 -16.39 -5.88 3.79
N ALA A 69 -15.60 -6.70 4.48
CA ALA A 69 -14.53 -7.47 3.85
C ALA A 69 -15.08 -8.68 3.07
N GLY A 70 -14.26 -9.24 2.18
CA GLY A 70 -14.55 -10.48 1.44
C GLY A 70 -15.03 -10.29 0.00
N HIS A 71 -15.26 -9.04 -0.43
CA HIS A 71 -15.58 -8.73 -1.82
C HIS A 71 -15.13 -7.31 -2.16
N ARG A 72 -14.99 -7.04 -3.46
CA ARG A 72 -14.73 -5.71 -4.00
C ARG A 72 -16.04 -5.01 -4.34
N ALA A 73 -16.01 -3.69 -4.46
CA ALA A 73 -17.23 -2.92 -4.71
C ALA A 73 -17.88 -3.18 -6.08
N ASP A 74 -17.09 -3.54 -7.10
CA ASP A 74 -17.56 -3.91 -8.44
C ASP A 74 -18.36 -5.22 -8.46
N VAL A 75 -18.18 -6.08 -7.44
CA VAL A 75 -18.92 -7.34 -7.26
C VAL A 75 -19.85 -7.30 -6.05
N CYS A 76 -20.16 -6.11 -5.53
CA CYS A 76 -20.98 -5.94 -4.34
C CYS A 76 -22.47 -6.21 -4.64
N ILE A 77 -23.06 -7.15 -3.90
CA ILE A 77 -24.48 -7.50 -4.03
C ILE A 77 -25.39 -6.47 -3.32
N ASN A 78 -24.83 -5.68 -2.39
CA ASN A 78 -25.57 -4.63 -1.68
C ASN A 78 -24.80 -3.30 -1.66
N PRO A 79 -24.78 -2.55 -2.78
CA PRO A 79 -24.01 -1.32 -2.91
C PRO A 79 -24.61 -0.11 -2.17
N ILE A 80 -25.82 -0.24 -1.60
CA ILE A 80 -26.56 0.87 -0.97
C ILE A 80 -26.18 1.05 0.51
N GLY A 81 -25.54 0.06 1.15
CA GLY A 81 -25.16 0.16 2.56
C GLY A 81 -24.02 1.14 2.78
N ASN A 82 -24.32 2.43 2.98
CA ASN A 82 -23.30 3.44 3.23
C ASN A 82 -22.66 3.18 4.60
N ALA A 83 -21.45 2.63 4.61
CA ALA A 83 -20.64 2.56 5.82
C ALA A 83 -19.69 3.77 5.89
N CYS A 84 -19.50 4.34 7.08
CA CYS A 84 -18.50 5.38 7.29
C CYS A 84 -17.11 4.82 6.97
N LYS A 85 -16.37 5.52 6.09
CA LYS A 85 -15.03 5.10 5.64
C LYS A 85 -13.96 5.22 6.73
N THR A 86 -14.25 5.97 7.80
CA THR A 86 -13.32 6.22 8.90
C THR A 86 -13.52 5.25 10.06
N CYS A 87 -14.76 4.99 10.48
CA CYS A 87 -15.07 4.21 11.68
C CYS A 87 -15.91 2.94 11.43
N GLY A 88 -16.49 2.78 10.23
CA GLY A 88 -17.27 1.60 9.85
C GLY A 88 -18.75 1.61 10.29
N THR A 89 -19.25 2.70 10.89
CA THR A 89 -20.67 2.86 11.23
C THR A 89 -21.56 2.64 10.01
N GLN A 90 -22.57 1.80 10.12
CA GLN A 90 -23.56 1.56 9.06
C GLN A 90 -24.60 2.66 9.04
N ASN A 91 -24.92 3.18 7.86
CA ASN A 91 -25.86 4.27 7.63
C ASN A 91 -25.60 5.48 8.57
N PRO A 92 -24.38 6.06 8.55
CA PRO A 92 -24.08 7.23 9.37
C PRO A 92 -24.97 8.40 8.97
N GLN A 93 -25.38 9.21 9.94
CA GLN A 93 -26.01 10.51 9.65
C GLN A 93 -24.97 11.46 9.02
N GLU A 94 -25.41 12.50 8.32
CA GLU A 94 -24.50 13.43 7.61
C GLU A 94 -23.46 14.09 8.53
N ASP A 95 -23.76 14.23 9.82
CA ASP A 95 -22.93 14.91 10.83
C ASP A 95 -22.23 13.95 11.81
N HIS A 96 -22.08 12.67 11.40
CA HIS A 96 -21.38 11.63 12.15
C HIS A 96 -19.86 11.68 11.97
#